data_AF-A0A973YPT2-F1
#
_entry.id   AF-A0A973YPT2-F1
#
_cell.length_a   1.000
_cell.length_b   1.000
_cell.length_c   1.000
_cell.angle_alpha   90.00
_cell.angle_beta   90.00
_cell.angle_gamma   90.00
#
_symmetry.space_group_name_H-M   'P 1'
#
loop_
_entity.id
_entity.type
_entity.pdbx_description
1 polymer ?
#
loop_
_entity_poly.entity_id
_entity_poly.type
_entity_poly.pdbx_seq_one_letter_code
_entity_poly.pdbx_strand_id
1 'polypeptide(L)'
;FSRMAELAKGQILRLSVDSDKYENERFGGTDLVDVSATWNEEAGRVALFFANRGLEEAADVEVALRGFDARRVLRAEVLEIPDGGDRSTINSQESPDRVGLKPLEGAQASGSELRLELPALSWAVVELEVAKN
;
A
#
# COMPACT_ATOMS: atom_id res chain seq x y z
N PHE A 1 -8.38 -1.74 -8.78
CA PHE A 1 -8.24 -0.94 -10.03
C PHE A 1 -8.76 0.49 -9.88
N SER A 2 -10.02 0.72 -9.46
CA SER A 2 -10.61 2.07 -9.35
C SER A 2 -9.72 3.07 -8.60
N ARG A 3 -9.14 2.67 -7.45
CA ARG A 3 -8.19 3.49 -6.69
C ARG A 3 -6.94 3.89 -7.46
N MET A 4 -6.35 2.98 -8.24
CA MET A 4 -5.20 3.33 -9.08
C MET A 4 -5.61 4.33 -10.18
N ALA A 5 -6.77 4.13 -10.83
CA ALA A 5 -7.25 5.06 -11.85
C ALA A 5 -7.56 6.46 -11.29
N GLU A 6 -8.05 6.52 -10.05
CA GLU A 6 -8.30 7.75 -9.29
C GLU A 6 -7.00 8.45 -8.88
N LEU A 7 -6.03 7.71 -8.32
CA LEU A 7 -4.91 8.28 -7.56
C LEU A 7 -3.56 8.31 -8.27
N ALA A 8 -3.32 7.42 -9.24
CA ALA A 8 -2.06 7.36 -9.97
C ALA A 8 -1.99 8.53 -10.98
N LYS A 9 -1.67 9.72 -10.48
CA LYS A 9 -1.59 10.98 -11.25
C LYS A 9 -0.18 11.56 -11.17
N GLY A 10 0.18 12.33 -12.20
CA GLY A 10 1.48 12.96 -12.30
C GLY A 10 2.57 11.98 -12.72
N GLN A 11 3.70 11.97 -12.01
CA GLN A 11 4.91 11.25 -12.39
C GLN A 11 5.10 10.00 -11.53
N ILE A 12 5.51 8.88 -12.16
CA ILE A 12 5.96 7.70 -11.43
C ILE A 12 7.31 8.00 -10.75
N LEU A 13 7.46 7.62 -9.48
CA LEU A 13 8.70 7.73 -8.74
C LEU A 13 9.52 6.44 -8.88
N ARG A 14 10.84 6.59 -9.02
CA ARG A 14 11.76 5.46 -8.92
C ARG A 14 12.05 5.18 -7.46
N LEU A 15 11.60 4.04 -6.96
CA LEU A 15 11.77 3.64 -5.58
C LEU A 15 13.04 2.79 -5.40
N SER A 16 13.68 2.93 -4.23
CA SER A 16 14.70 2.01 -3.74
C SER A 16 14.04 1.19 -2.64
N VAL A 17 13.78 -0.08 -2.93
CA VAL A 17 13.04 -0.98 -2.04
C VAL A 17 14.01 -2.02 -1.48
N ASP A 18 13.95 -2.22 -0.17
CA ASP A 18 14.55 -3.33 0.54
C ASP A 18 13.42 -4.03 1.30
N SER A 19 13.29 -5.34 1.11
CA SER A 19 12.19 -6.14 1.64
C SER A 19 12.69 -7.53 1.96
N ASP A 20 12.13 -8.12 3.01
CA ASP A 20 12.25 -9.54 3.27
C ASP A 20 11.86 -10.33 2.02
N LYS A 21 12.44 -11.51 1.86
CA LYS A 21 12.17 -12.38 0.71
C LYS A 21 11.26 -13.51 1.12
N TYR A 22 10.24 -13.79 0.31
CA TYR A 22 9.50 -15.05 0.40
C TYR A 22 9.98 -16.01 -0.68
N GLU A 23 10.12 -17.28 -0.31
CA GLU A 23 10.49 -18.33 -1.25
C GLU A 23 9.29 -18.69 -2.13
N ASN A 24 9.53 -18.81 -3.43
CA ASN A 24 8.59 -19.47 -4.33
C ASN A 24 9.33 -20.45 -5.25
N GLU A 25 8.63 -21.51 -5.62
CA GLU A 25 9.21 -22.66 -6.34
C GLU A 25 9.74 -22.31 -7.74
N ARG A 26 9.33 -21.17 -8.31
CA ARG A 26 9.57 -20.84 -9.73
C ARG A 26 10.57 -19.70 -9.95
N PHE A 27 10.72 -18.79 -9.00
CA PHE A 27 11.52 -17.56 -9.11
C PHE A 27 12.50 -17.35 -7.94
N GLY A 28 12.55 -18.28 -6.97
CA GLY A 28 13.42 -18.13 -5.79
C GLY A 28 12.90 -17.07 -4.83
N GLY A 29 13.82 -16.36 -4.14
CA GLY A 29 13.48 -15.31 -3.19
C GLY A 29 12.97 -14.04 -3.88
N THR A 30 11.68 -13.73 -3.71
CA THR A 30 11.02 -12.52 -4.25
C THR A 30 10.67 -11.58 -3.11
N ASP A 31 10.65 -10.26 -3.34
CA ASP A 31 10.27 -9.29 -2.30
C ASP A 31 8.90 -9.63 -1.70
N LEU A 32 8.82 -9.68 -0.37
CA LEU A 32 7.59 -9.87 0.37
C LEU A 32 6.61 -8.71 0.09
N VAL A 33 7.11 -7.48 0.20
CA VAL A 33 6.35 -6.26 -0.09
C VAL A 33 6.83 -5.66 -1.41
N ASP A 34 5.87 -5.39 -2.30
CA ASP A 34 6.10 -4.58 -3.50
C ASP A 34 5.43 -3.22 -3.33
N VAL A 35 6.03 -2.18 -3.92
CA VAL A 35 5.52 -0.81 -3.82
C VAL A 35 5.74 -0.04 -5.10
N SER A 36 4.75 0.77 -5.46
CA SER A 36 4.86 1.80 -6.49
C SER A 36 4.35 3.13 -5.94
N ALA A 37 4.89 4.24 -6.45
CA ALA A 37 4.44 5.56 -6.00
C ALA A 37 4.38 6.55 -7.17
N THR A 38 3.37 7.42 -7.12
CA THR A 38 3.22 8.54 -8.06
C THR A 38 3.19 9.85 -7.31
N TRP A 39 3.73 10.90 -7.91
CA TRP A 39 3.72 12.26 -7.39
C TRP A 39 2.98 13.21 -8.33
N ASN A 40 1.94 13.83 -7.80
CA ASN A 40 1.20 14.91 -8.43
C ASN A 40 1.68 16.25 -7.84
N GLU A 41 2.61 16.90 -8.53
CA GLU A 41 3.20 18.17 -8.11
C GLU A 41 2.16 19.30 -8.01
N GLU A 42 1.24 19.40 -8.97
CA GLU A 42 0.21 20.45 -9.01
C GLU A 42 -0.72 20.38 -7.79
N ALA A 43 -1.03 19.17 -7.32
CA ALA A 43 -1.89 18.96 -6.17
C ALA A 43 -1.13 18.85 -4.84
N GLY A 44 0.21 18.78 -4.86
CA GLY A 44 1.03 18.52 -3.67
C GLY A 44 0.75 17.14 -3.05
N ARG A 45 0.61 16.09 -3.89
CA ARG A 45 0.21 14.75 -3.41
C ARG A 45 1.14 13.63 -3.84
N VAL A 46 1.41 12.71 -2.94
CA VAL A 46 2.06 11.43 -3.24
C VAL A 46 1.08 10.30 -2.96
N ALA A 47 0.90 9.41 -3.92
CA ALA A 47 0.13 8.17 -3.74
C ALA A 47 1.09 6.99 -3.78
N LEU A 48 1.04 6.12 -2.76
CA LEU A 48 1.80 4.88 -2.67
C LEU A 48 0.83 3.70 -2.73
N PHE A 49 1.16 2.69 -3.52
CA PHE A 49 0.40 1.46 -3.67
C PHE A 49 1.28 0.29 -3.28
N PHE A 50 0.85 -0.46 -2.27
CA PHE A 50 1.59 -1.56 -1.68
C PHE A 50 0.91 -2.91 -1.96
N ALA A 51 1.71 -3.96 -2.05
CA ALA A 51 1.23 -5.34 -2.04
C ALA A 51 2.10 -6.18 -1.11
N ASN A 52 1.52 -6.72 -0.02
CA ASN A 52 2.15 -7.77 0.77
C ASN A 52 1.77 -9.12 0.17
N ARG A 53 2.77 -9.83 -0.37
CA ARG A 53 2.63 -11.15 -1.01
C ARG A 53 2.81 -12.30 -0.01
N GLY A 54 3.19 -12.00 1.23
CA GLY A 54 3.28 -12.95 2.33
C GLY A 54 1.94 -13.58 2.63
N LEU A 55 1.93 -14.87 2.96
CA LEU A 55 0.69 -15.60 3.22
C LEU A 55 0.31 -15.63 4.71
N GLU A 56 1.26 -15.35 5.59
CA GLU A 56 1.14 -15.65 7.02
C GLU A 56 1.38 -14.43 7.90
N GLU A 57 2.43 -13.65 7.61
CA GLU A 57 2.86 -12.55 8.47
C GLU A 57 2.50 -11.18 7.90
N ALA A 58 2.11 -10.28 8.80
CA ALA A 58 2.06 -8.85 8.51
C ALA A 58 3.47 -8.30 8.32
N ALA A 59 3.61 -7.26 7.51
CA ALA A 59 4.88 -6.60 7.23
C ALA A 59 4.88 -5.18 7.78
N ASP A 60 5.86 -4.86 8.61
CA ASP A 60 6.16 -3.47 9.01
C ASP A 60 6.83 -2.73 7.85
N VAL A 61 6.25 -1.62 7.43
CA VAL A 61 6.75 -0.83 6.30
C VAL A 61 7.15 0.57 6.78
N GLU A 62 8.41 0.93 6.50
CA GLU A 62 8.94 2.27 6.67
C GLU A 62 9.26 2.88 5.31
N VAL A 63 8.79 4.10 5.07
CA VAL A 63 9.06 4.84 3.83
C VAL A 63 9.75 6.16 4.17
N ALA A 64 11.00 6.28 3.73
CA ALA A 64 11.73 7.55 3.76
C ALA A 64 11.31 8.45 2.59
N LEU A 65 10.56 9.51 2.87
CA LEU A 65 10.03 10.47 1.92
C LEU A 65 11.06 11.57 1.57
N ARG A 66 12.28 11.18 1.17
CA ARG A 66 13.37 12.14 0.89
C ARG A 66 12.95 13.17 -0.17
N GLY A 67 13.11 14.45 0.16
CA GLY A 67 12.69 15.57 -0.71
C GLY A 67 11.22 15.98 -0.54
N PHE A 68 10.48 15.30 0.35
CA PHE A 68 9.11 15.62 0.72
C PHE A 68 8.95 15.76 2.23
N ASP A 69 8.02 16.61 2.62
CA ASP A 69 7.51 16.76 3.98
C ASP A 69 6.03 16.39 3.99
N ALA A 70 5.73 15.21 4.54
CA ALA A 70 4.38 14.73 4.75
C ALA A 70 3.67 15.59 5.78
N ARG A 71 2.65 16.31 5.30
CA ARG A 71 1.80 17.17 6.12
C ARG A 71 0.65 16.38 6.73
N ARG A 72 0.09 15.43 5.96
CA ARG A 72 -1.11 14.70 6.34
C ARG A 72 -1.29 13.43 5.52
N VAL A 73 -1.78 12.38 6.17
CA VAL A 73 -2.37 11.22 5.49
C VAL A 73 -3.79 11.60 5.06
N LEU A 74 -4.01 11.71 3.75
CA LEU A 74 -5.32 12.03 3.18
C LEU A 74 -6.22 10.80 3.09
N ARG A 75 -5.60 9.64 2.85
CA ARG A 75 -6.27 8.36 2.67
C ARG A 75 -5.30 7.23 3.02
N ALA A 76 -5.83 6.20 3.68
CA ALA A 76 -5.17 4.92 3.87
C ALA A 76 -6.26 3.84 3.80
N GLU A 77 -6.18 2.97 2.80
CA GLU A 77 -7.16 1.89 2.58
C GLU A 77 -6.43 0.58 2.27
N VAL A 78 -7.01 -0.53 2.71
CA VAL A 78 -6.48 -1.87 2.52
C VAL A 78 -7.56 -2.82 2.03
N LEU A 79 -7.16 -3.70 1.12
CA LEU A 79 -7.88 -4.89 0.69
C LEU A 79 -7.12 -6.08 1.26
N GLU A 80 -7.76 -6.86 2.13
CA GLU A 80 -7.16 -8.02 2.77
C GLU A 80 -8.17 -9.17 2.89
N ILE A 81 -7.73 -10.31 3.42
CA ILE A 81 -8.64 -11.40 3.77
C ILE A 81 -9.65 -10.87 4.81
N PRO A 82 -10.96 -10.95 4.55
CA PRO A 82 -11.96 -10.49 5.50
C PRO A 82 -12.03 -11.41 6.72
N ASP A 83 -12.54 -10.89 7.83
CA ASP A 83 -12.71 -11.66 9.07
C ASP A 83 -13.51 -12.95 8.82
N GLY A 84 -12.99 -14.08 9.32
CA GLY A 84 -13.58 -15.40 9.09
C GLY A 84 -13.50 -15.89 7.64
N GLY A 85 -12.71 -15.24 6.79
CA GLY A 85 -12.39 -15.65 5.44
C GLY A 85 -11.05 -16.35 5.30
N ASP A 86 -10.71 -16.63 4.04
CA ASP A 86 -9.42 -17.18 3.61
C ASP A 86 -9.05 -16.61 2.22
N ARG A 87 -7.90 -17.02 1.67
CA ARG A 87 -7.44 -16.59 0.34
C ARG A 87 -8.37 -16.96 -0.82
N SER A 88 -9.34 -17.85 -0.59
CA SER A 88 -10.33 -18.29 -1.59
C SER A 88 -11.68 -17.57 -1.45
N THR A 89 -11.78 -16.65 -0.49
CA THR A 89 -12.98 -15.86 -0.26
C THR A 89 -13.24 -14.90 -1.42
N ILE A 90 -14.48 -14.91 -1.92
CA ILE A 90 -14.93 -14.14 -3.08
C ILE A 90 -16.19 -13.35 -2.78
N ASN A 91 -16.46 -12.35 -3.64
CA ASN A 91 -17.77 -11.71 -3.75
C ASN A 91 -18.68 -12.58 -4.63
N SER A 92 -19.85 -12.93 -4.12
CA SER A 92 -20.88 -13.70 -4.84
C SER A 92 -22.15 -12.87 -4.99
N GLN A 93 -23.14 -13.37 -5.72
CA GLN A 93 -24.45 -12.69 -5.79
C GLN A 93 -25.14 -12.60 -4.42
N GLU A 94 -24.94 -13.61 -3.56
CA GLU A 94 -25.52 -13.67 -2.21
C GLU A 94 -24.73 -12.83 -1.20
N SER A 95 -23.46 -12.54 -1.48
CA SER A 95 -22.56 -11.76 -0.63
C SER A 95 -21.63 -10.90 -1.50
N PRO A 96 -22.17 -9.81 -2.10
CA PRO A 96 -21.45 -9.04 -3.11
C PRO A 96 -20.29 -8.20 -2.57
N ASP A 97 -20.29 -7.93 -1.26
CA ASP A 97 -19.33 -7.03 -0.60
C ASP A 97 -18.49 -7.76 0.47
N ARG A 98 -18.31 -9.09 0.33
CA ARG A 98 -17.54 -9.89 1.31
C ARG A 98 -16.06 -9.52 1.34
N VAL A 99 -15.50 -9.09 0.20
CA VAL A 99 -14.13 -8.64 0.00
C VAL A 99 -14.20 -7.21 -0.57
N GLY A 100 -13.66 -6.25 0.18
CA GLY A 100 -13.72 -4.84 -0.18
C GLY A 100 -12.64 -4.03 0.52
N LEU A 101 -12.40 -2.82 0.01
CA LEU A 101 -11.48 -1.88 0.65
C LEU A 101 -12.08 -1.42 1.98
N LYS A 102 -11.26 -1.43 3.02
CA LYS A 102 -11.57 -0.83 4.32
C LYS A 102 -10.45 0.11 4.76
N PRO A 103 -10.66 0.97 5.76
CA PRO A 103 -9.60 1.81 6.31
C PRO A 103 -8.39 0.98 6.72
N LEU A 104 -7.19 1.45 6.34
CA LEU A 104 -5.95 0.92 6.88
C LEU A 104 -5.62 1.71 8.16
N GLU A 105 -5.91 1.10 9.30
CA GLU A 105 -5.65 1.71 10.60
C GLU A 105 -4.15 1.79 10.89
N GLY A 106 -3.73 2.83 11.61
CA GLY A 106 -2.34 2.95 12.08
C GLY A 106 -1.32 3.47 11.06
N ALA A 107 -1.71 3.77 9.81
CA ALA A 107 -0.83 4.46 8.86
C ALA A 107 -0.52 5.89 9.34
N GLN A 108 0.75 6.19 9.60
CA GLN A 108 1.20 7.46 10.16
C GLN A 108 2.28 8.08 9.29
N ALA A 109 2.13 9.35 8.94
CA ALA A 109 3.14 10.11 8.21
C ALA A 109 3.44 11.42 8.91
N SER A 110 4.72 11.74 9.06
CA SER A 110 5.18 12.99 9.66
C SER A 110 6.57 13.33 9.15
N GLY A 111 6.78 14.58 8.73
CA GLY A 111 8.08 14.98 8.23
C GLY A 111 8.46 14.18 6.99
N SER A 112 9.65 13.60 6.99
CA SER A 112 10.16 12.79 5.89
C SER A 112 9.88 11.29 6.03
N GLU A 113 8.87 10.87 6.79
CA GLU A 113 8.61 9.45 7.08
C GLU A 113 7.13 9.09 6.98
N LEU A 114 6.85 7.90 6.44
CA LEU A 114 5.58 7.19 6.55
C LEU A 114 5.85 5.79 7.15
N ARG A 115 5.03 5.40 8.13
CA ARG A 115 5.03 4.08 8.76
C ARG A 115 3.63 3.46 8.66
N LEU A 116 3.56 2.17 8.38
CA LEU A 116 2.33 1.39 8.34
C LEU A 116 2.63 -0.10 8.56
N GLU A 117 1.64 -0.83 9.04
CA GLU A 117 1.65 -2.30 9.07
C GLU A 117 0.77 -2.79 7.91
N LEU A 118 1.30 -3.69 7.08
CA LEU A 118 0.56 -4.32 5.98
C LEU A 118 0.19 -5.75 6.34
N PRO A 119 -1.10 -6.07 6.49
CA PRO A 119 -1.55 -7.44 6.76
C PRO A 119 -1.03 -8.44 5.71
N ALA A 120 -0.96 -9.71 6.09
CA ALA A 120 -0.64 -10.79 5.15
C ALA A 120 -1.64 -10.81 3.98
N LEU A 121 -1.15 -11.12 2.78
CA LEU A 121 -1.93 -11.22 1.54
C LEU A 121 -2.84 -10.01 1.34
N SER A 122 -2.24 -8.81 1.33
CA SER A 122 -2.98 -7.55 1.25
C SER A 122 -2.50 -6.67 0.11
N TRP A 123 -3.40 -5.78 -0.31
CA TRP A 123 -3.09 -4.65 -1.18
C TRP A 123 -3.55 -3.38 -0.49
N ALA A 124 -2.70 -2.36 -0.43
CA ALA A 124 -3.04 -1.10 0.23
C ALA A 124 -2.69 0.11 -0.62
N VAL A 125 -3.37 1.22 -0.33
CA VAL A 125 -3.07 2.53 -0.89
C VAL A 125 -2.99 3.57 0.21
N VAL A 126 -1.95 4.39 0.16
CA VAL A 126 -1.78 5.56 1.04
C VAL A 126 -1.59 6.80 0.18
N GLU A 127 -2.41 7.83 0.40
CA GLU A 127 -2.28 9.14 -0.24
C GLU A 127 -1.86 10.16 0.80
N LEU A 128 -0.78 10.88 0.52
CA LEU A 128 -0.19 11.89 1.37
C LEU A 128 -0.33 13.27 0.75
N GLU A 129 -0.65 14.26 1.58
CA GLU A 129 -0.39 15.67 1.31
C GLU A 129 1.07 15.97 1.65
N VAL A 130 1.83 16.48 0.69
CA VAL A 130 3.27 16.74 0.85
C VAL A 130 3.64 18.16 0.43
N ALA A 131 4.64 18.73 1.11
CA ALA A 131 5.40 19.86 0.61
C ALA A 131 6.76 19.37 0.08
N LYS A 132 7.30 20.02 -0.94
CA LYS A 132 8.65 19.73 -1.43
C LYS A 132 9.66 20.43 -0.53
N ASN A 133 10.69 19.70 -0.10
CA ASN A 133 11.79 20.22 0.71
C ASN A 133 13.05 20.48 -0.12
#